data_AF-A0AA97AX04-F1
#
_entry.id   AF-A0AA97AX04-F1
#
_cell.length_a   1.000
_cell.length_b   1.000
_cell.length_c   1.000
_cell.angle_alpha   90.00
_cell.angle_beta   90.00
_cell.angle_gamma   90.00
#
_symmetry.space_group_name_H-M   'P 1'
#
loop_
_entity.id
_entity.type
_entity.pdbx_description
1 polymer ?
#
loop_
_entity_poly.entity_id
_entity_poly.type
_entity_poly.pdbx_seq_one_letter_code
_entity_poly.pdbx_strand_id
1 'polypeptide(L)'
;MDNFTVKDYQMSEGYQRVKLSIKKYIVIFCALALGFVISSFLDARAQLLEDMSKYNREAIFIDRLLKIYSNTCNKFEYGQYYSFQEHALARYDFIIFSNSGFPYYLDPKTLTFHYDASIYYRENWLLTKKQIDNC
;
A
#
# COMPACT_ATOMS: atom_id res chain seq x y z
N MET A 1 -65.74 27.36 -22.40
CA MET A 1 -64.33 27.60 -22.07
C MET A 1 -64.20 27.29 -20.61
N ASP A 2 -63.65 26.12 -20.26
CA ASP A 2 -63.16 25.76 -18.91
C ASP A 2 -62.84 24.26 -18.94
N ASN A 3 -61.62 23.92 -19.35
CA ASN A 3 -61.09 22.56 -19.15
C ASN A 3 -59.56 22.51 -19.18
N PHE A 4 -58.88 23.65 -19.08
CA PHE A 4 -57.44 23.76 -19.32
C PHE A 4 -56.61 23.73 -18.03
N THR A 5 -57.21 23.81 -16.85
CA THR A 5 -56.46 24.05 -15.60
C THR A 5 -56.17 22.81 -14.76
N VAL A 6 -56.89 21.69 -14.95
CA VAL A 6 -56.74 20.52 -14.05
C VAL A 6 -55.57 19.61 -14.44
N LYS A 7 -55.25 19.49 -15.74
CA LYS A 7 -54.16 18.61 -16.21
C LYS A 7 -52.76 19.17 -15.91
N ASP A 8 -52.58 20.48 -16.02
CA ASP A 8 -51.27 21.11 -15.79
C ASP A 8 -50.86 21.11 -14.31
N TYR A 9 -51.83 21.20 -13.39
CA TYR A 9 -51.57 21.13 -11.95
C TYR A 9 -51.16 19.71 -11.49
N GLN A 10 -51.83 18.66 -11.97
CA GLN A 10 -51.48 17.27 -11.65
C GLN A 10 -50.11 16.86 -12.22
N MET A 11 -49.71 17.45 -13.35
CA MET A 11 -48.38 17.24 -13.93
C MET A 11 -47.27 17.82 -13.04
N SER A 12 -47.55 18.90 -12.29
CA SER A 12 -46.56 19.53 -11.40
C SER A 12 -46.27 18.73 -10.12
N GLU A 13 -47.30 18.19 -9.46
CA GLU A 13 -47.11 17.42 -8.20
C GLU A 13 -46.51 16.04 -8.44
N GLY A 14 -46.92 15.36 -9.52
CA GLY A 14 -46.32 14.09 -9.93
C GLY A 14 -44.84 14.25 -10.29
N TYR A 15 -44.52 15.28 -11.07
CA TYR A 15 -43.14 15.60 -11.44
C TYR A 15 -42.28 16.02 -10.24
N GLN A 16 -42.82 16.80 -9.30
CA GLN A 16 -42.16 17.17 -8.04
C GLN A 16 -41.83 15.93 -7.19
N ARG A 17 -42.77 14.97 -7.07
CA ARG A 17 -42.53 13.71 -6.34
C ARG A 17 -41.46 12.84 -6.98
N VAL A 18 -41.49 12.68 -8.30
CA VAL A 18 -40.47 11.91 -9.03
C VAL A 18 -39.09 12.57 -8.91
N LYS A 19 -39.01 13.89 -9.06
CA LYS A 19 -37.77 14.67 -8.89
C LYS A 19 -37.20 14.56 -7.47
N LEU A 20 -38.07 14.55 -6.44
CA LEU A 20 -37.65 14.36 -5.06
C LEU A 20 -37.14 12.94 -4.80
N SER A 21 -37.80 11.92 -5.37
CA SER A 21 -37.34 10.53 -5.29
C SER A 21 -36.01 10.31 -5.99
N ILE A 22 -35.82 10.86 -7.20
CA ILE A 22 -34.55 10.79 -7.94
C ILE A 22 -33.40 11.42 -7.14
N LYS A 23 -33.63 12.58 -6.51
CA LYS A 23 -32.63 13.20 -5.63
C LYS A 23 -32.20 12.29 -4.48
N LYS A 24 -33.16 11.58 -3.85
CA LYS A 24 -32.84 10.61 -2.78
C LYS A 24 -31.98 9.46 -3.30
N TYR A 25 -32.30 8.92 -4.48
CA TYR A 25 -31.50 7.86 -5.10
C TYR A 25 -30.09 8.33 -5.46
N ILE A 26 -29.93 9.55 -5.99
CA ILE A 26 -28.63 10.13 -6.29
C ILE A 26 -27.79 10.23 -5.01
N VAL A 27 -28.37 10.73 -3.91
CA VAL A 27 -27.65 10.84 -2.63
C VAL A 27 -27.20 9.47 -2.11
N ILE A 28 -28.07 8.46 -2.16
CA ILE A 28 -27.73 7.09 -1.75
C ILE A 28 -26.62 6.52 -2.65
N PHE A 29 -26.71 6.71 -3.96
CA PHE A 29 -25.70 6.25 -4.91
C PHE A 29 -24.35 6.92 -4.66
N CYS A 30 -24.32 8.24 -4.44
CA CYS A 30 -23.10 8.95 -4.07
C CYS A 30 -22.51 8.44 -2.75
N ALA A 31 -23.34 8.18 -1.75
CA ALA A 31 -22.88 7.62 -0.48
C ALA A 31 -22.25 6.22 -0.65
N LEU A 32 -22.87 5.36 -1.47
CA LEU A 32 -22.32 4.04 -1.79
C LEU A 32 -21.01 4.13 -2.57
N ALA A 33 -20.93 5.02 -3.57
CA ALA A 33 -19.73 5.23 -4.35
C ALA A 33 -18.57 5.75 -3.48
N LEU A 34 -18.83 6.72 -2.59
CA LEU A 34 -17.84 7.23 -1.64
C LEU A 34 -17.42 6.13 -0.66
N GLY A 35 -18.36 5.35 -0.14
CA GLY A 35 -18.06 4.21 0.73
C GLY A 35 -17.17 3.17 0.05
N PHE A 36 -17.43 2.86 -1.22
CA PHE A 36 -16.58 1.98 -2.02
C PHE A 36 -15.17 2.53 -2.17
N VAL A 37 -15.02 3.81 -2.58
CA VAL A 37 -13.72 4.46 -2.74
C VAL A 37 -12.93 4.46 -1.43
N ILE A 38 -13.56 4.79 -0.31
CA ILE A 38 -12.92 4.78 1.02
C ILE A 38 -12.49 3.35 1.38
N SER A 39 -13.34 2.34 1.17
CA SER A 39 -13.02 0.96 1.48
C SER A 39 -11.85 0.44 0.64
N SER A 40 -11.86 0.70 -0.67
CA SER A 40 -10.76 0.32 -1.56
C SER A 40 -9.46 1.03 -1.20
N PHE A 41 -9.55 2.29 -0.76
CA PHE A 41 -8.41 3.05 -0.29
C PHE A 41 -7.80 2.44 0.98
N LEU A 42 -8.64 2.10 1.97
CA LEU A 42 -8.19 1.51 3.22
C LEU A 42 -7.58 0.12 3.02
N ASP A 43 -8.17 -0.70 2.13
CA ASP A 43 -7.66 -2.03 1.80
C ASP A 43 -6.28 -1.95 1.12
N ALA A 44 -6.13 -1.11 0.09
CA ALA A 44 -4.84 -0.90 -0.57
C ALA A 44 -3.76 -0.39 0.40
N ARG A 45 -4.13 0.53 1.31
CA ARG A 45 -3.22 1.00 2.36
C ARG A 45 -2.81 -0.12 3.32
N ALA A 46 -3.75 -0.95 3.75
CA ALA A 46 -3.48 -2.06 4.66
C ALA A 46 -2.54 -3.08 4.02
N GLN A 47 -2.79 -3.46 2.76
CA GLN A 47 -1.94 -4.38 2.00
C GLN A 47 -0.51 -3.84 1.85
N LEU A 48 -0.35 -2.55 1.52
CA LEU A 48 0.98 -1.93 1.42
C LEU A 48 1.74 -1.95 2.75
N LEU A 49 1.07 -1.65 3.87
CA LEU A 49 1.68 -1.69 5.20
C LEU A 49 2.06 -3.12 5.61
N GLU A 50 1.23 -4.10 5.28
CA GLU A 50 1.51 -5.50 5.52
C GLU A 50 2.72 -5.98 4.72
N ASP A 51 2.77 -5.66 3.42
CA ASP A 51 3.90 -5.99 2.56
C ASP A 51 5.19 -5.33 3.06
N MET A 52 5.17 -4.03 3.37
CA MET A 52 6.34 -3.34 3.94
C MET A 52 6.81 -3.99 5.24
N SER A 53 5.88 -4.33 6.14
CA SER A 53 6.19 -4.99 7.40
C SER A 53 6.77 -6.40 7.19
N LYS A 54 6.22 -7.15 6.23
CA LYS A 54 6.69 -8.48 5.85
C LYS A 54 8.14 -8.43 5.34
N TYR A 55 8.42 -7.59 4.34
CA TYR A 55 9.78 -7.49 3.79
C TYR A 55 10.79 -6.93 4.79
N ASN A 56 10.36 -6.00 5.66
CA ASN A 56 11.22 -5.53 6.75
C ASN A 56 11.59 -6.67 7.72
N ARG A 57 10.62 -7.52 8.11
CA ARG A 57 10.89 -8.70 8.95
C ARG A 57 11.81 -9.71 8.25
N GLU A 58 11.59 -9.96 6.97
CA GLU A 58 12.47 -10.83 6.17
C GLU A 58 13.89 -10.28 6.12
N ALA A 59 14.08 -8.98 5.86
CA ALA A 59 15.39 -8.34 5.86
C ALA A 59 16.10 -8.43 7.23
N ILE A 60 15.38 -8.25 8.34
CA ILE A 60 15.92 -8.43 9.70
C ILE A 60 16.38 -9.87 9.92
N PHE A 61 15.54 -10.84 9.55
CA PHE A 61 15.83 -12.25 9.77
C PHE A 61 17.07 -12.69 8.98
N ILE A 62 17.13 -12.32 7.71
CA ILE A 62 18.26 -12.68 6.85
C ILE A 62 19.52 -11.92 7.28
N ASP A 63 19.45 -10.64 7.66
CA ASP A 63 20.61 -9.90 8.21
C ASP A 63 21.23 -10.63 9.42
N ARG A 64 20.40 -11.16 10.33
CA ARG A 64 20.87 -11.96 11.47
C ARG A 64 21.52 -13.26 11.03
N LEU A 65 20.92 -13.99 10.08
CA LEU A 65 21.50 -15.23 9.56
C LEU A 65 22.85 -14.99 8.89
N LEU A 66 22.94 -13.98 8.01
CA LEU A 66 24.18 -13.66 7.31
C LEU A 66 25.29 -13.26 8.29
N LYS A 67 24.96 -12.53 9.36
CA LYS A 67 25.92 -12.23 10.45
C LYS A 67 26.43 -13.49 11.15
N ILE A 68 25.55 -14.46 11.43
CA ILE A 68 25.95 -15.75 12.03
C ILE A 68 26.91 -16.47 11.09
N TYR A 69 26.58 -16.60 9.81
CA TYR A 69 27.42 -17.28 8.82
C TYR A 69 28.75 -16.56 8.57
N SER A 70 28.74 -15.24 8.65
CA SER A 70 29.97 -14.44 8.56
C SER A 70 30.89 -14.68 9.73
N ASN A 71 30.33 -14.73 10.94
CA ASN A 71 31.11 -15.00 12.16
C ASN A 71 31.65 -16.44 12.22
N THR A 72 30.98 -17.40 11.58
CA THR A 72 31.45 -18.79 11.49
C THR A 72 32.22 -19.10 10.20
N CYS A 73 32.43 -18.10 9.34
CA CYS A 73 33.05 -18.26 8.03
C CYS A 73 32.43 -19.36 7.15
N ASN A 74 31.12 -19.61 7.29
CA ASN A 74 30.41 -20.63 6.51
C ASN A 74 29.99 -20.08 5.13
N LYS A 75 30.92 -20.10 4.19
CA LYS A 75 30.74 -19.63 2.79
C LYS A 75 29.62 -20.36 2.05
N PHE A 76 29.40 -21.65 2.34
CA PHE A 76 28.40 -22.46 1.66
C PHE A 76 26.98 -22.03 2.00
N GLU A 77 26.64 -21.92 3.29
CA GLU A 77 25.30 -21.47 3.71
C GLU A 77 25.06 -20.01 3.34
N TYR A 78 26.07 -19.14 3.49
CA TYR A 78 25.96 -17.75 3.06
C TYR A 78 25.57 -17.60 1.58
N GLY A 79 26.20 -18.38 0.68
CA GLY A 79 25.90 -18.34 -0.75
C GLY A 79 24.44 -18.69 -1.07
N GLN A 80 23.81 -19.55 -0.28
CA GLN A 80 22.40 -19.91 -0.46
C GLN A 80 21.45 -18.76 -0.10
N TYR A 81 21.77 -17.98 0.94
CA TYR A 81 20.92 -16.89 1.43
C TYR A 81 21.24 -15.52 0.81
N TYR A 82 22.39 -15.39 0.15
CA TYR A 82 22.83 -14.15 -0.48
C TYR A 82 21.81 -13.62 -1.51
N SER A 83 21.33 -14.49 -2.40
CA SER A 83 20.36 -14.12 -3.43
C SER A 83 18.98 -13.79 -2.85
N PHE A 84 18.59 -14.45 -1.76
CA PHE A 84 17.34 -14.14 -1.05
C PHE A 84 17.38 -12.73 -0.43
N GLN A 85 18.51 -12.34 0.18
CA GLN A 85 18.66 -10.98 0.72
C GLN A 85 18.57 -9.93 -0.38
N GLU A 86 19.22 -10.17 -1.52
CA GLU A 86 19.18 -9.26 -2.66
C GLU A 86 17.76 -9.09 -3.20
N HIS A 87 17.00 -10.19 -3.32
CA HIS A 87 15.60 -10.15 -3.75
C HIS A 87 14.71 -9.41 -2.75
N ALA A 88 14.85 -9.68 -1.45
CA ALA A 88 14.05 -9.06 -0.40
C ALA A 88 14.29 -7.54 -0.34
N LEU A 89 15.55 -7.10 -0.41
CA LEU A 89 15.89 -5.69 -0.45
C LEU A 89 15.38 -5.00 -1.72
N ALA A 90 15.53 -5.63 -2.89
CA ALA A 90 15.01 -5.08 -4.14
C ALA A 90 13.48 -4.90 -4.12
N ARG A 91 12.75 -5.85 -3.53
CA ARG A 91 11.29 -5.74 -3.36
C ARG A 91 10.91 -4.63 -2.38
N TYR A 92 11.64 -4.53 -1.27
CA TYR A 92 11.39 -3.52 -0.27
C TYR A 92 11.60 -2.10 -0.83
N ASP A 93 12.70 -1.89 -1.56
CA ASP A 93 12.99 -0.62 -2.21
C ASP A 93 11.97 -0.28 -3.31
N PHE A 94 11.52 -1.27 -4.07
CA PHE A 94 10.48 -1.05 -5.08
C PHE A 94 9.21 -0.49 -4.47
N ILE A 95 8.75 -1.04 -3.34
CA ILE A 95 7.54 -0.60 -2.65
C ILE A 95 7.73 0.82 -2.09
N ILE A 96 8.89 1.12 -1.51
CA ILE A 96 9.20 2.45 -1.00
C ILE A 96 9.21 3.46 -2.16
N PHE A 97 9.92 3.16 -3.24
CA PHE A 97 10.03 4.03 -4.41
C PHE A 97 8.68 4.27 -5.08
N SER A 98 7.90 3.21 -5.32
CA SER A 98 6.59 3.32 -5.99
C SER A 98 5.60 4.18 -5.21
N ASN A 99 5.77 4.30 -3.90
CA ASN A 99 4.90 5.09 -3.03
C ASN A 99 5.48 6.46 -2.65
N SER A 100 6.78 6.70 -2.88
CA SER A 100 7.44 7.99 -2.63
C SER A 100 6.98 9.12 -3.56
N GLY A 101 6.62 8.77 -4.81
CA GLY A 101 6.16 9.74 -5.82
C GLY A 101 4.68 10.13 -5.69
N PHE A 102 3.87 9.35 -4.97
CA PHE A 102 2.43 9.57 -4.80
C PHE A 102 1.98 9.17 -3.38
N PRO A 103 2.02 10.10 -2.40
CA PRO A 103 1.75 9.83 -0.99
C PRO A 103 0.24 9.73 -0.69
N TYR A 104 -0.52 9.00 -1.52
CA TYR A 104 -1.94 8.81 -1.28
C TYR A 104 -2.18 7.80 -0.15
N TYR A 105 -1.45 6.68 -0.15
CA TYR A 105 -1.70 5.57 0.78
C TYR A 105 -0.83 5.59 2.04
N LEU A 106 0.41 6.06 1.90
CA LEU A 106 1.41 6.03 2.96
C LEU A 106 1.78 7.45 3.37
N ASP A 107 1.85 7.67 4.68
CA ASP A 107 2.32 8.94 5.20
C ASP A 107 3.85 9.06 5.03
N PRO A 108 4.36 10.29 4.88
CA PRO A 108 5.79 10.50 4.66
C PRO A 108 6.68 9.94 5.76
N LYS A 109 6.22 9.89 7.02
CA LYS A 109 7.04 9.38 8.12
C LYS A 109 7.25 7.88 8.01
N THR A 110 6.19 7.14 7.66
CA THR A 110 6.27 5.71 7.38
C THR A 110 7.22 5.44 6.22
N LEU A 111 7.11 6.19 5.12
CA LEU A 111 8.02 6.06 3.98
C LEU A 111 9.48 6.31 4.37
N THR A 112 9.76 7.39 5.10
CA THR A 112 11.12 7.70 5.57
C THR A 112 11.66 6.60 6.48
N PHE A 113 10.86 6.10 7.43
CA PHE A 113 11.29 5.02 8.32
C PHE A 113 11.71 3.76 7.55
N HIS A 114 10.89 3.35 6.56
CA HIS A 114 11.18 2.17 5.76
C HIS A 114 12.37 2.39 4.80
N TYR A 115 12.54 3.60 4.28
CA TYR A 115 13.69 4.00 3.48
C TYR A 115 15.01 3.95 4.28
N ASP A 116 15.03 4.54 5.47
CA ASP A 116 16.22 4.52 6.33
C ASP A 116 16.58 3.08 6.74
N ALA A 117 15.56 2.25 7.00
CA ALA A 117 15.75 0.84 7.29
C ALA A 117 16.33 0.08 6.08
N SER A 118 15.85 0.35 4.86
CA SER A 118 16.36 -0.34 3.66
C SER A 118 17.82 0.01 3.37
N ILE A 119 18.22 1.27 3.57
CA ILE A 119 19.62 1.71 3.51
C ILE A 119 20.46 0.94 4.53
N TYR A 120 20.03 0.89 5.79
CA TYR A 120 20.75 0.19 6.86
C TYR A 120 20.99 -1.29 6.53
N TYR A 121 19.98 -2.01 6.04
CA TYR A 121 20.15 -3.43 5.68
C TYR A 121 21.07 -3.63 4.48
N ARG A 122 21.03 -2.72 3.51
CA ARG A 122 21.91 -2.75 2.33
C ARG A 122 23.36 -2.54 2.72
N GLU A 123 23.64 -1.56 3.56
CA GLU A 123 25.00 -1.28 4.05
C GLU A 123 25.55 -2.46 4.85
N ASN A 124 24.77 -3.00 5.79
CA ASN A 124 25.18 -4.16 6.58
C ASN A 124 25.40 -5.41 5.73
N TRP A 125 24.57 -5.62 4.71
CA TRP A 125 24.74 -6.74 3.79
C TRP A 125 26.08 -6.65 3.06
N LEU A 126 26.44 -5.46 2.55
CA LEU A 126 27.73 -5.23 1.89
C LEU A 126 28.92 -5.43 2.84
N LEU A 127 28.81 -4.99 4.09
CA LEU A 127 29.84 -5.22 5.11
C LEU A 127 30.00 -6.72 5.41
N THR A 128 28.90 -7.42 5.60
CA THR A 128 28.88 -8.86 5.90
C THR A 128 29.44 -9.66 4.73
N LYS A 129 29.16 -9.25 3.49
CA LYS A 129 29.74 -9.83 2.28
C LYS A 129 31.26 -9.73 2.29
N LYS A 130 31.80 -8.52 2.51
CA LYS A 130 33.25 -8.29 2.58
C LYS A 130 33.91 -9.14 3.66
N GLN A 131 33.27 -9.27 4.82
CA GLN A 131 33.79 -10.07 5.92
C GLN A 131 33.90 -11.56 5.54
N ILE A 132 32.90 -12.11 4.85
CA ILE A 132 32.95 -13.49 4.35
C ILE A 132 33.95 -13.69 3.23
N ASP A 133 34.07 -12.75 2.31
CA ASP A 133 35.06 -12.84 1.22
C ASP A 133 36.48 -12.96 1.79
N ASN A 134 36.73 -12.36 2.96
CA ASN A 134 38.01 -12.36 3.68
C ASN A 134 38.28 -13.59 4.59
N CYS A 135 37.33 -14.52 4.74
CA CYS A 135 37.44 -15.69 5.65
C CYS A 135 38.37 -16.85 5.19
#